data_AF-A0A0S4SSR4-F1
#
_entry.id   AF-A0A0S4SSR4-F1
#
_cell.length_a   1.000
_cell.length_b   1.000
_cell.length_c   1.000
_cell.angle_alpha   90.00
_cell.angle_beta   90.00
_cell.angle_gamma   90.00
#
_symmetry.space_group_name_H-M   'P 1'
#
loop_
_entity.id
_entity.type
_entity.pdbx_description
1 polymer ?
#
loop_
_entity_poly.entity_id
_entity_poly.type
_entity_poly.pdbx_seq_one_letter_code
_entity_poly.pdbx_strand_id
1 'polypeptide(L)'
;MVHSGLSRLGVLMQGVKNANELSAAILKALQNVVGPNGTIVVPTFTYSLGNGEIYNPQITPCPLMGQFSEYFWRLLEAKRSLDPFLSVAAIGPRADELTKVVANTSFGKDSFFDRFTKIGGGY
;
A
#
# COMPACT_ATOMS: atom_id res chain seq x y z
N MET A 1 6.67 6.11 0.59
CA MET A 1 5.51 5.30 0.13
C MET A 1 5.83 4.83 -1.28
N VAL A 2 5.35 3.66 -1.72
CA VAL A 2 5.65 3.14 -3.06
C VAL A 2 4.41 3.25 -3.95
N HIS A 3 4.51 4.04 -5.01
CA HIS A 3 3.61 4.01 -6.17
C HIS A 3 4.35 3.35 -7.33
N SER A 4 3.72 2.38 -8.00
CA SER A 4 4.38 1.65 -9.08
C SER A 4 3.45 1.38 -10.25
N GLY A 5 3.94 1.65 -11.47
CA GLY A 5 3.37 1.12 -12.70
C GLY A 5 4.25 -0.01 -13.20
N LEU A 6 3.93 -1.26 -12.86
CA LEU A 6 4.80 -2.42 -13.13
C LEU A 6 5.19 -2.57 -14.61
N SER A 7 4.30 -2.21 -15.53
CA SER A 7 4.55 -2.25 -16.97
C SER A 7 5.70 -1.34 -17.43
N ARG A 8 6.04 -0.28 -16.66
CA ARG A 8 7.10 0.67 -17.02
C ARG A 8 8.50 0.19 -16.68
N LEU A 9 8.63 -0.90 -15.93
CA LEU A 9 9.93 -1.45 -15.55
C LEU A 9 10.54 -2.35 -16.65
N GLY A 10 9.80 -2.60 -17.73
CA GLY A 10 10.22 -3.50 -18.79
C GLY A 10 10.18 -4.97 -18.35
N VAL A 11 10.82 -5.84 -19.13
CA VAL A 11 10.93 -7.26 -18.78
C VAL A 11 12.00 -7.39 -17.70
N LEU A 12 11.56 -7.44 -16.45
CA LEU A 12 12.45 -7.34 -15.29
C LEU A 12 13.28 -8.59 -15.02
N MET A 13 12.84 -9.79 -15.41
CA MET A 13 13.55 -11.04 -15.13
C MET A 13 13.22 -12.15 -16.14
N GLN A 14 14.24 -12.92 -16.55
CA GLN A 14 14.00 -14.20 -17.22
C GLN A 14 13.32 -15.16 -16.24
N GLY A 15 12.23 -15.80 -16.68
CA GLY A 15 11.54 -16.83 -15.90
C GLY A 15 10.39 -16.36 -15.01
N VAL A 16 10.11 -15.05 -14.91
CA VAL A 16 8.87 -14.55 -14.28
C VAL A 16 7.69 -14.81 -15.21
N LYS A 17 6.70 -15.54 -14.71
CA LYS A 17 5.59 -16.06 -15.54
C LYS A 17 4.32 -15.23 -15.43
N ASN A 18 4.16 -14.48 -14.33
CA ASN A 18 2.95 -13.70 -14.08
C ASN A 18 3.23 -12.48 -13.20
N ALA A 19 2.22 -11.63 -13.08
CA ALA A 19 2.33 -10.34 -12.41
C ALA A 19 2.45 -10.46 -10.87
N ASN A 20 2.01 -11.57 -10.27
CA ASN A 20 2.22 -11.84 -8.84
C ASN A 20 3.67 -12.21 -8.55
N GLU A 21 4.29 -13.06 -9.38
CA GLU A 21 5.72 -13.38 -9.26
C GLU A 21 6.58 -12.12 -9.41
N LEU A 22 6.22 -11.25 -10.36
CA LEU A 22 6.88 -9.94 -10.52
C LEU A 22 6.73 -9.07 -9.26
N SER A 23 5.52 -8.99 -8.72
CA SER A 23 5.22 -8.20 -7.53
C SER A 23 5.97 -8.74 -6.31
N ALA A 24 6.07 -10.06 -6.17
CA ALA A 24 6.86 -10.72 -5.12
C ALA A 24 8.35 -10.37 -5.23
N ALA A 25 8.92 -10.42 -6.45
CA ALA A 25 10.31 -10.06 -6.69
C ALA A 25 10.61 -8.59 -6.34
N ILE A 26 9.70 -7.68 -6.71
CA ILE A 26 9.82 -6.26 -6.39
C ILE A 26 9.70 -6.03 -4.88
N LEU A 27 8.72 -6.66 -4.22
CA LEU A 27 8.59 -6.57 -2.77
C LEU A 27 9.87 -7.04 -2.07
N LYS A 28 10.43 -8.17 -2.49
CA LYS A 28 11.69 -8.69 -1.94
C LYS A 28 12.85 -7.71 -2.15
N ALA A 29 12.95 -7.10 -3.33
CA ALA A 29 13.97 -6.10 -3.60
C ALA A 29 13.82 -4.86 -2.70
N LEU A 30 12.57 -4.37 -2.51
CA LEU A 30 12.29 -3.26 -1.62
C LEU A 30 12.62 -3.60 -0.16
N GLN A 31 12.25 -4.79 0.31
CA GLN A 31 12.56 -5.26 1.67
C GLN A 31 14.08 -5.32 1.91
N ASN A 32 14.87 -5.76 0.91
CA ASN A 32 16.33 -5.79 1.02
C ASN A 32 16.94 -4.40 1.15
N VAL A 33 16.40 -3.39 0.47
CA VAL A 33 16.90 -2.01 0.50
C VAL A 33 16.47 -1.29 1.79
N VAL A 34 15.20 -1.43 2.16
CA VAL A 34 14.60 -0.79 3.33
C VAL A 34 15.11 -1.43 4.64
N GLY A 35 15.48 -2.71 4.59
CA GLY A 35 15.98 -3.47 5.73
C GLY A 35 14.88 -3.86 6.73
N PRO A 36 15.23 -4.66 7.75
CA PRO A 36 14.26 -5.23 8.69
C PRO A 36 13.57 -4.18 9.59
N ASN A 37 14.20 -3.01 9.76
CA ASN A 37 13.68 -1.92 10.61
C ASN A 37 12.80 -0.93 9.85
N GLY A 38 12.75 -1.01 8.52
CA GLY A 38 11.94 -0.10 7.73
C GLY A 38 10.54 -0.65 7.44
N THR A 39 9.65 0.23 7.00
CA THR A 39 8.24 -0.09 6.74
C THR A 39 7.89 0.35 5.33
N ILE A 40 7.37 -0.58 4.53
CA ILE A 40 6.89 -0.32 3.17
C ILE A 40 5.40 -0.01 3.28
N VAL A 41 4.99 1.07 2.62
CA VAL A 41 3.58 1.48 2.52
C VAL A 41 3.22 1.63 1.05
N VAL A 42 2.05 1.09 0.66
CA VAL A 42 1.47 1.24 -0.67
C VAL A 42 0.08 1.86 -0.56
N PRO A 43 -0.35 2.65 -1.56
CA PRO A 43 -1.72 3.11 -1.65
C PRO A 43 -2.65 1.94 -1.98
N THR A 44 -3.83 1.90 -1.36
CA THR A 44 -4.89 0.93 -1.68
C THR A 44 -6.24 1.62 -1.87
N PHE A 45 -6.23 2.85 -2.40
CA PHE A 45 -7.40 3.69 -2.56
C PHE A 45 -8.51 2.94 -3.28
N THR A 46 -9.73 3.06 -2.76
CA THR A 46 -10.93 2.44 -3.34
C THR A 46 -11.94 3.47 -3.79
N TYR A 47 -11.87 4.70 -3.25
CA TYR A 47 -12.86 5.76 -3.46
C TYR A 47 -14.30 5.34 -3.09
N SER A 48 -14.47 4.26 -2.33
CA SER A 48 -15.76 3.66 -2.01
C SER A 48 -16.70 4.67 -1.35
N LEU A 49 -16.19 5.48 -0.42
CA LEU A 49 -16.98 6.55 0.20
C LEU A 49 -17.54 7.54 -0.82
N GLY A 50 -16.74 7.97 -1.80
CA GLY A 50 -17.16 8.90 -2.84
C GLY A 50 -18.15 8.29 -3.83
N ASN A 51 -18.11 6.97 -3.99
CA ASN A 51 -19.00 6.21 -4.87
C ASN A 51 -20.25 5.67 -4.16
N GLY A 52 -20.38 5.87 -2.84
CA GLY A 52 -21.48 5.30 -2.04
C GLY A 52 -21.39 3.78 -1.83
N GLU A 53 -20.19 3.20 -1.94
CA GLU A 53 -19.94 1.77 -1.81
C GLU A 53 -19.47 1.41 -0.40
N ILE A 54 -19.76 0.18 0.04
CA ILE A 54 -19.26 -0.35 1.31
C ILE A 54 -17.79 -0.77 1.14
N TYR A 55 -16.92 -0.13 1.91
CA TYR A 55 -15.53 -0.54 2.04
C TYR A 55 -15.37 -1.64 3.09
N ASN A 56 -14.68 -2.71 2.74
CA ASN A 56 -14.20 -3.72 3.67
C ASN A 56 -12.71 -3.96 3.39
N PRO A 57 -11.81 -3.67 4.35
CA PRO A 57 -10.36 -3.77 4.16
C PRO A 57 -9.89 -5.20 3.82
N GLN A 58 -10.69 -6.22 4.14
CA GLN A 58 -10.34 -7.63 3.89
C GLN A 58 -10.67 -8.10 2.47
N ILE A 59 -11.57 -7.43 1.76
CA ILE A 59 -12.08 -7.93 0.46
C ILE A 59 -12.15 -6.87 -0.64
N THR A 60 -12.29 -5.58 -0.33
CA THR A 60 -12.50 -4.54 -1.35
C THR A 60 -11.23 -4.36 -2.18
N PRO A 61 -11.29 -4.59 -3.51
CA PRO A 61 -10.13 -4.43 -4.38
C PRO A 61 -9.74 -2.94 -4.54
N CYS A 62 -8.51 -2.69 -5.00
CA CYS A 62 -7.94 -1.39 -5.35
C CYS A 62 -7.34 -1.41 -6.78
N PRO A 63 -8.12 -1.73 -7.83
CA PRO A 63 -7.58 -1.96 -9.18
C PRO A 63 -6.89 -0.72 -9.78
N LEU A 64 -7.34 0.47 -9.38
CA LEU A 64 -6.75 1.74 -9.82
C LEU A 64 -5.33 1.98 -9.26
N MET A 65 -4.94 1.29 -8.19
CA MET A 65 -3.61 1.40 -7.58
C MET A 65 -2.58 0.45 -8.22
N GLY A 66 -3.00 -0.35 -9.19
CA GLY A 66 -2.13 -1.25 -9.95
C GLY A 66 -1.85 -2.59 -9.27
N GLN A 67 -1.28 -3.50 -10.06
CA GLN A 67 -1.05 -4.89 -9.68
C GLN A 67 -0.22 -5.06 -8.41
N PHE A 68 0.83 -4.26 -8.24
CA PHE A 68 1.70 -4.39 -7.07
C PHE A 68 0.93 -4.13 -5.78
N SER A 69 0.13 -3.06 -5.75
CA SER A 69 -0.72 -2.73 -4.61
C SER A 69 -1.72 -3.83 -4.35
N GLU A 70 -2.41 -4.34 -5.39
CA GLU A 70 -3.35 -5.47 -5.30
C GLU A 70 -2.72 -6.74 -4.72
N TYR A 71 -1.51 -7.08 -5.16
CA TYR A 71 -0.75 -8.19 -4.62
C TYR A 71 -0.36 -7.94 -3.16
N PHE A 72 0.19 -6.75 -2.88
CA PHE A 72 0.80 -6.39 -1.59
C PHE A 72 -0.20 -6.44 -0.43
N TRP A 73 -1.39 -5.84 -0.59
CA TRP A 73 -2.33 -5.73 0.54
C TRP A 73 -2.95 -7.08 0.93
N ARG A 74 -2.89 -8.09 0.05
CA ARG A 74 -3.44 -9.43 0.26
C ARG A 74 -2.46 -10.37 0.98
N LEU A 75 -1.22 -9.94 1.20
CA LEU A 75 -0.23 -10.72 1.96
C LEU A 75 -0.65 -10.80 3.43
N LEU A 76 -0.43 -11.96 4.05
CA LEU A 76 -0.83 -12.22 5.44
C LEU A 76 -0.24 -11.21 6.45
N GLU A 77 0.97 -10.75 6.17
CA GLU A 77 1.71 -9.78 6.99
C GLU A 77 1.29 -8.32 6.76
N ALA A 78 0.51 -8.04 5.72
CA ALA A 78 0.05 -6.69 5.42
C ALA A 78 -1.05 -6.24 6.37
N LYS A 79 -0.93 -5.01 6.87
CA LYS A 79 -2.02 -4.30 7.54
C LYS A 79 -2.64 -3.33 6.56
N ARG A 80 -3.96 -3.16 6.59
CA ARG A 80 -4.68 -2.22 5.73
C ARG A 80 -5.57 -1.31 6.56
N SER A 81 -5.52 -0.02 6.29
CA SER A 81 -6.27 0.99 7.05
C SER A 81 -7.77 0.91 6.79
N LEU A 82 -8.57 1.38 7.75
CA LEU A 82 -10.04 1.43 7.62
C LEU A 82 -10.58 2.62 6.81
N ASP A 83 -9.73 3.46 6.21
CA ASP A 83 -10.18 4.64 5.45
C ASP A 83 -10.91 4.19 4.15
N PRO A 84 -12.22 4.43 4.03
CA PRO A 84 -13.02 3.96 2.90
C PRO A 84 -12.80 4.75 1.61
N PHE A 85 -11.99 5.81 1.64
CA PHE A 85 -11.69 6.65 0.49
C PHE A 85 -10.23 6.43 0.06
N LEU A 86 -9.28 6.74 0.93
CA LEU A 86 -7.83 6.70 0.65
C LEU A 86 -7.09 5.72 1.55
N SER A 87 -7.59 4.48 1.65
CA SER A 87 -6.89 3.44 2.39
C SER A 87 -5.46 3.20 1.89
N VAL A 88 -4.60 2.83 2.82
CA VAL A 88 -3.23 2.38 2.56
C VAL A 88 -3.00 1.01 3.18
N ALA A 89 -2.02 0.28 2.65
CA ALA A 89 -1.52 -0.95 3.25
C ALA A 89 -0.04 -0.84 3.59
N ALA A 90 0.39 -1.51 4.66
CA ALA A 90 1.76 -1.46 5.14
C ALA A 90 2.28 -2.82 5.62
N ILE A 91 3.58 -3.04 5.43
CA ILE A 91 4.35 -4.18 5.94
C ILE A 91 5.62 -3.64 6.61
N GLY A 92 5.89 -4.07 7.85
CA GLY A 92 7.07 -3.69 8.62
C GLY A 92 6.72 -3.22 10.06
N PRO A 93 7.72 -2.82 10.86
CA PRO A 93 7.56 -2.54 12.29
C PRO A 93 6.54 -1.44 12.62
N ARG A 94 6.25 -0.52 11.69
CA ARG A 94 5.31 0.59 11.87
C ARG A 94 3.97 0.35 11.17
N ALA A 95 3.70 -0.85 10.68
CA ALA A 95 2.49 -1.13 9.88
C ALA A 95 1.20 -0.81 10.65
N ASP A 96 1.09 -1.23 11.91
CA ASP A 96 -0.08 -0.94 12.75
C ASP A 96 -0.23 0.56 13.03
N GLU A 97 0.87 1.25 13.32
CA GLU A 97 0.88 2.71 13.55
C GLU A 97 0.39 3.46 12.30
N LEU A 98 0.95 3.13 11.14
CA LEU A 98 0.69 3.84 9.89
C LEU A 98 -0.71 3.56 9.35
N THR A 99 -1.24 2.34 9.52
CA THR A 99 -2.57 1.97 9.02
C THR A 99 -3.71 2.33 9.96
N LYS A 100 -3.41 2.77 11.18
CA LYS A 100 -4.43 3.25 12.12
C LYS A 100 -5.16 4.49 11.59
N VAL A 101 -6.50 4.44 11.57
CA VAL A 101 -7.33 5.61 11.28
C VAL A 101 -7.66 6.30 12.61
N VAL A 102 -7.24 7.56 12.75
CA VAL A 102 -7.44 8.35 13.98
C VAL A 102 -8.19 9.66 13.74
N ALA A 103 -8.42 10.02 12.47
CA ALA A 103 -9.09 11.25 12.07
C ALA A 103 -10.28 10.91 11.16
N ASN A 104 -11.32 11.75 11.19
CA ASN A 104 -12.47 11.65 10.28
C ASN A 104 -12.21 12.39 8.95
N THR A 105 -10.98 12.35 8.47
CA THR A 105 -10.58 12.93 7.19
C THR A 105 -9.45 12.14 6.57
N SER A 106 -9.52 11.92 5.27
CA SER A 106 -8.43 11.29 4.51
C SER A 106 -7.26 12.25 4.27
N PHE A 107 -7.53 13.57 4.28
CA PHE A 107 -6.52 14.62 4.15
C PHE A 107 -6.64 15.66 5.26
N GLY A 108 -5.50 16.11 5.78
CA GLY A 108 -5.45 17.13 6.83
C GLY A 108 -4.99 16.56 8.17
N LYS A 109 -5.19 17.34 9.23
CA LYS A 109 -4.63 17.03 10.55
C LYS A 109 -4.99 15.61 11.00
N ASP A 110 -3.97 14.87 11.43
CA ASP A 110 -4.02 13.52 11.95
C ASP A 110 -4.46 12.45 10.92
N SER A 111 -4.67 12.82 9.65
CA SER A 111 -4.84 11.85 8.56
C SER A 111 -3.57 11.02 8.34
N PHE A 112 -3.68 9.92 7.60
CA PHE A 112 -2.50 9.12 7.23
C PHE A 112 -1.39 10.01 6.63
N PHE A 113 -1.71 10.87 5.66
CA PHE A 113 -0.72 11.70 4.98
C PHE A 113 -0.07 12.74 5.89
N ASP A 114 -0.83 13.34 6.81
CA ASP A 114 -0.27 14.28 7.80
C ASP A 114 0.67 13.57 8.78
N ARG A 115 0.27 12.40 9.31
CA ARG A 115 1.14 11.60 10.19
C ARG A 115 2.37 11.09 9.45
N PHE A 116 2.22 10.65 8.20
CA PHE A 116 3.29 10.09 7.38
C PHE A 116 4.34 11.14 7.01
N THR A 117 3.93 12.38 6.70
CA THR A 117 4.89 13.46 6.39
C THR A 117 5.66 13.92 7.64
N LYS A 118 5.00 14.01 8.81
CA LYS A 118 5.64 14.39 10.09
C LYS A 118 6.77 13.47 10.52
N ILE A 119 6.74 12.20 10.11
CA ILE A 119 7.76 11.19 10.44
C ILE A 119 8.86 11.10 9.37
N GLY A 120 8.90 12.03 8.42
CA GLY A 120 9.87 12.05 7.32
C GLY A 120 9.55 11.07 6.20
N GLY A 121 8.31 10.61 6.07
CA GLY A 121 7.88 9.74 4.99
C GLY A 121 8.01 10.44 3.63
N GLY A 122 8.84 9.88 2.74
CA GLY A 122 9.02 10.38 1.38
C GLY A 122 7.86 10.00 0.44
N TYR A 123 7.58 10.91 -0.50
CA TYR A 123 6.76 10.68 -1.69
C TYR A 123 7.62 10.10 -2.83
#